data_AF-A0A929M7F6-F1
#
_entry.id   AF-A0A929M7F6-F1
#
_cell.length_a   1.000
_cell.length_b   1.000
_cell.length_c   1.000
_cell.angle_alpha   90.00
_cell.angle_beta   90.00
_cell.angle_gamma   90.00
#
_symmetry.space_group_name_H-M   'P 1'
#
loop_
_entity.id
_entity.type
_entity.pdbx_description
1 polymer ?
#
loop_
_entity_poly.entity_id
_entity_poly.type
_entity_poly.pdbx_seq_one_letter_code
_entity_poly.pdbx_strand_id
1 'polypeptide(L)' 'MNTNVNTQKLGDIPETMLVSLWCRAMESKSKNPILIDKDAEKCIDSIDYDFSKLGNPR' A
#
# COMPACT_ATOMS: atom_id res chain seq x y z
N MET A 1 -7.57 14.56 -20.02
CA MET A 1 -6.11 14.29 -20.17
C MET A 1 -5.94 12.79 -20.08
N ASN A 2 -5.56 12.11 -21.16
CA ASN A 2 -5.32 10.66 -21.15
C ASN A 2 -3.91 10.39 -20.63
N THR A 3 -3.78 10.06 -19.36
CA THR A 3 -2.57 9.42 -18.84
C THR A 3 -2.67 7.94 -19.18
N ASN A 4 -1.86 7.47 -20.14
CA ASN A 4 -1.65 6.03 -20.33
C ASN A 4 -0.99 5.48 -19.07
N VAL A 5 -1.79 4.95 -18.14
CA VAL A 5 -1.27 4.29 -16.93
C VAL A 5 -0.85 2.89 -17.36
N ASN A 6 0.47 2.68 -17.48
CA ASN A 6 1.04 1.37 -17.75
C ASN A 6 1.02 0.58 -16.43
N THR A 7 0.13 -0.40 -16.30
CA THR A 7 0.03 -1.26 -15.13
C THR A 7 1.04 -2.41 -15.25
N GLN A 8 2.10 -2.37 -14.43
CA GLN A 8 3.01 -3.51 -14.31
C GLN A 8 2.35 -4.60 -13.45
N LYS A 9 2.34 -5.84 -13.95
CA LYS A 9 1.86 -6.98 -13.15
C LYS A 9 2.83 -7.21 -11.99
N LEU A 10 2.29 -7.43 -10.79
CA LEU A 10 3.04 -7.76 -9.56
C LEU A 10 3.79 -9.11 -9.60
N GLY A 11 3.97 -9.75 -10.76
CA GLY A 11 4.36 -11.16 -10.90
C GLY A 11 5.64 -11.57 -10.16
N ASP A 12 6.59 -10.63 -9.98
CA ASP A 12 7.87 -10.87 -9.32
C ASP A 12 7.98 -10.24 -7.92
N ILE A 13 6.95 -9.52 -7.46
CA ILE A 13 6.96 -8.84 -6.15
C ILE A 13 6.48 -9.83 -5.08
N PRO A 14 7.29 -10.11 -4.03
CA PRO A 14 6.85 -10.97 -2.95
C PRO A 14 5.65 -10.36 -2.21
N GLU A 15 4.62 -11.17 -1.96
CA GLU A 15 3.43 -10.75 -1.20
C GLU A 15 3.79 -10.21 0.19
N THR A 16 4.82 -10.76 0.83
CA THR A 16 5.38 -10.29 2.11
C THR A 16 5.77 -8.79 2.08
N MET A 17 6.21 -8.26 0.94
CA MET A 17 6.52 -6.84 0.81
C MET A 17 5.26 -5.97 0.81
N LEU A 18 4.15 -6.45 0.24
CA LEU A 18 2.86 -5.75 0.24
C LEU A 18 2.31 -5.64 1.67
N VAL A 19 2.47 -6.68 2.48
CA VAL A 19 2.11 -6.65 3.91
C VAL A 19 2.88 -5.54 4.63
N SER A 20 4.18 -5.45 4.41
CA SER A 20 5.03 -4.44 5.06
C SER A 20 4.66 -3.02 4.63
N LEU A 21 4.41 -2.81 3.34
CA LEU A 21 3.99 -1.53 2.78
C LEU A 21 2.62 -1.10 3.35
N TRP A 22 1.68 -2.04 3.40
CA TRP A 22 0.35 -1.82 3.93
C TRP A 22 0.35 -1.45 5.41
N CYS A 23 1.10 -2.17 6.25
CA CYS A 23 1.25 -1.83 7.67
C CYS A 23 1.76 -0.39 7.86
N ARG A 24 2.77 0.06 7.09
CA ARG A 24 3.28 1.44 7.18
C ARG A 24 2.25 2.48 6.77
N ALA A 25 1.52 2.22 5.68
CA ALA A 25 0.47 3.12 5.22
C ALA A 25 -0.66 3.27 6.26
N MET A 26 -0.98 2.20 6.97
CA MET A 26 -2.03 2.19 7.97
C MET A 26 -1.59 2.81 9.29
N GLU A 27 -0.37 2.52 9.74
CA GLU A 27 0.27 3.20 10.87
C GLU A 27 0.29 4.72 10.64
N SER A 28 0.66 5.16 9.44
CA SER A 28 0.69 6.56 9.03
C SER A 28 -0.69 7.24 9.01
N LYS A 29 -1.76 6.47 8.78
CA LYS A 29 -3.16 6.92 8.82
C LYS A 29 -3.79 6.82 10.23
N SER A 30 -3.09 6.23 11.20
CA SER A 30 -3.62 6.06 12.56
C SER A 30 -3.79 7.40 13.28
N LYS A 31 -4.58 7.40 14.36
CA LYS A 31 -4.86 8.61 15.14
C LYS A 31 -3.60 9.22 15.78
N ASN A 32 -2.68 8.37 16.20
CA ASN A 32 -1.45 8.73 16.91
C ASN A 32 -0.26 7.97 16.28
N PRO A 33 0.18 8.33 15.07
CA PRO A 33 1.16 7.57 14.32
C PRO A 33 2.54 7.64 15.00
N ILE A 34 3.19 6.49 15.15
CA ILE A 34 4.62 6.35 15.48
C ILE A 34 5.47 6.70 14.26
N LEU A 35 4.98 6.34 13.06
CA LEU A 35 5.64 6.60 11.78
C LEU A 35 4.65 7.21 10.78
N ILE A 36 5.06 8.30 10.14
CA ILE A 36 4.32 8.92 9.02
C ILE A 36 5.05 8.58 7.71
N ASP A 37 4.42 7.79 6.86
CA ASP A 37 4.93 7.32 5.57
C ASP A 37 3.92 7.63 4.47
N LYS A 38 3.94 8.87 3.98
CA LYS A 38 3.03 9.36 2.94
C LYS A 38 3.23 8.72 1.58
N ASP A 39 4.41 8.16 1.34
CA ASP A 39 4.68 7.46 0.11
C ASP A 39 4.09 6.05 0.17
N ALA A 40 4.14 5.37 1.32
CA ALA A 40 3.39 4.13 1.51
C ALA A 40 1.88 4.33 1.33
N GLU A 41 1.30 5.42 1.88
CA GLU A 41 -0.11 5.75 1.67
C GLU A 41 -0.46 5.87 0.18
N LYS A 42 0.35 6.59 -0.61
CA LYS A 42 0.13 6.73 -2.06
C LYS A 42 0.36 5.42 -2.82
N CYS A 43 1.37 4.64 -2.41
CA CYS A 43 1.70 3.39 -3.06
C CYS A 43 0.55 2.39 -2.94
N ILE A 44 -0.02 2.20 -1.74
CA ILE A 44 -1.14 1.26 -1.57
C ILE A 44 -2.38 1.66 -2.40
N ASP A 45 -2.60 2.95 -2.62
CA ASP A 45 -3.71 3.45 -3.45
C ASP A 45 -3.45 3.26 -4.96
N SER A 46 -2.20 3.00 -5.36
CA SER A 46 -1.79 2.83 -6.76
C SER A 46 -1.58 1.38 -7.20
N ILE A 47 -1.49 0.45 -6.24
CA ILE A 47 -1.26 -0.97 -6.49
C ILE A 47 -2.61 -1.67 -6.68
N ASP A 48 -2.78 -2.38 -7.79
CA ASP A 48 -3.94 -3.23 -8.06
C ASP A 48 -3.87 -4.53 -7.24
N TYR A 49 -4.05 -4.40 -5.92
CA TYR A 49 -4.08 -5.50 -4.95
C TYR A 49 -5.20 -5.25 -3.94
N ASP A 50 -5.95 -6.31 -3.63
CA ASP A 50 -7.01 -6.26 -2.62
C ASP A 50 -6.42 -6.35 -1.21
N PHE A 51 -5.99 -5.20 -0.67
CA PHE A 51 -5.43 -5.09 0.68
C PHE A 51 -6.42 -5.44 1.80
N SER A 52 -7.74 -5.50 1.52
CA SER A 52 -8.73 -5.89 2.53
C SER A 52 -8.54 -7.33 3.03
N LYS A 53 -7.88 -8.17 2.23
CA LYS A 53 -7.51 -9.55 2.58
C LYS A 53 -6.49 -9.63 3.71
N LEU A 54 -5.75 -8.56 3.96
CA LEU A 54 -4.73 -8.50 5.02
C LEU A 54 -5.35 -8.20 6.40
N GLY A 55 -6.64 -7.91 6.48
CA GLY A 55 -7.38 -7.66 7.72
C GLY A 55 -7.38 -6.19 8.15
N ASN A 56 -7.58 -5.91 9.44
CA ASN A 56 -7.40 -4.57 9.99
C ASN A 56 -6.04 -4.51 10.71
N PRO A 57 -5.11 -3.67 10.26
CA PRO A 57 -3.92 -3.35 11.03
C PRO A 57 -4.36 -2.55 12.26
N ARG A 58 -3.69 -2.81 13.38
CA ARG A 58 -4.03 -2.22 14.68
C ARG A 58 -3.74 -0.72 14.72
#